data_AF-A0A965HFE8-F1
#
_entry.id   AF-A0A965HFE8-F1
#
_cell.length_a   1.000
_cell.length_b   1.000
_cell.length_c   1.000
_cell.angle_alpha   90.00
_cell.angle_beta   90.00
_cell.angle_gamma   90.00
#
_symmetry.space_group_name_H-M   'P 1'
#
loop_
_entity.id
_entity.type
_entity.pdbx_description
1 polymer ?
#
loop_
_entity_poly.entity_id
_entity_poly.type
_entity_poly.pdbx_seq_one_letter_code
_entity_poly.pdbx_strand_id
1 'polypeptide(L)' 'MAFTANLLGLAGSLPEDRAGGHLAEQLLRSGTGAYFRHGEAEGSPSAKEFTEKFRACLTELRVSRRALQLLAKAG' A
#
# COMPACT_ATOMS: atom_id res chain seq x y z
N MET A 1 4.09 8.84 5.44
CA MET A 1 3.86 9.78 4.32
C MET A 1 4.81 9.53 3.14
N ALA A 2 6.14 9.62 3.31
CA ALA A 2 7.11 9.47 2.21
C ALA A 2 6.95 8.16 1.41
N PHE A 3 6.76 7.03 2.11
CA PHE A 3 6.52 5.73 1.46
C PHE A 3 5.31 5.75 0.51
N THR A 4 4.16 6.24 0.98
CA THR A 4 2.94 6.31 0.17
C THR A 4 3.11 7.28 -0.99
N ALA A 5 3.72 8.45 -0.79
CA ALA A 5 3.99 9.40 -1.87
C ALA A 5 4.87 8.78 -2.98
N ASN A 6 5.91 8.04 -2.60
CA ASN A 6 6.77 7.33 -3.54
C ASN A 6 6.01 6.24 -4.31
N LEU A 7 5.12 5.51 -3.65
CA LEU A 7 4.25 4.52 -4.31
C LEU A 7 3.29 5.17 -5.31
N LEU A 8 2.70 6.31 -4.99
CA LEU A 8 1.84 7.05 -5.91
C LEU A 8 2.62 7.53 -7.14
N GLY A 9 3.82 8.06 -6.93
CA GLY A 9 4.72 8.46 -8.02
C GLY A 9 5.10 7.29 -8.92
N LEU A 10 5.49 6.14 -8.32
CA LEU A 10 5.80 4.92 -9.07
C LEU A 10 4.61 4.40 -9.86
N ALA A 11 3.41 4.37 -9.26
CA ALA A 11 2.20 3.92 -9.94
C ALA A 11 1.89 4.79 -11.17
N GLY A 12 2.10 6.11 -11.07
CA GLY A 12 1.94 7.05 -12.18
C GLY A 12 3.00 6.93 -13.28
N SER A 13 4.12 6.23 -13.04
CA SER A 13 5.17 6.02 -14.03
C SER A 13 5.11 4.65 -14.73
N LEU A 14 4.12 3.81 -14.40
CA LEU A 14 3.98 2.49 -15.02
C LEU A 14 3.44 2.60 -16.46
N PRO A 15 3.73 1.62 -17.33
CA PRO A 15 3.21 1.60 -18.70
C PRO A 15 1.68 1.67 -18.74
N GLU A 16 1.13 2.38 -19.72
CA GLU A 16 -0.32 2.51 -19.97
C GLU A 16 -0.93 1.27 -20.66
N ASP A 17 -0.40 0.08 -20.36
CA ASP A 17 -0.96 -1.19 -20.81
C ASP A 17 -1.81 -1.85 -19.71
N ARG A 18 -2.45 -2.97 -20.05
CA ARG A 18 -3.34 -3.66 -19.12
C ARG A 18 -2.62 -4.15 -17.86
N ALA A 19 -1.37 -4.60 -17.98
CA ALA A 19 -0.61 -5.14 -16.85
C ALA A 19 -0.09 -4.02 -15.96
N GLY A 20 0.47 -2.97 -16.55
CA GLY A 20 0.92 -1.75 -15.89
C GLY A 20 -0.22 -1.06 -15.14
N GLY A 21 -1.36 -0.83 -15.80
CA GLY A 21 -2.54 -0.23 -15.18
C GLY A 21 -3.09 -1.07 -14.01
N HIS A 22 -3.13 -2.39 -14.14
CA HIS A 22 -3.59 -3.27 -13.06
C HIS A 22 -2.68 -3.19 -11.82
N LEU A 23 -1.35 -3.24 -12.02
CA LEU A 23 -0.39 -3.14 -10.93
C LEU A 23 -0.35 -1.72 -10.32
N ALA A 24 -0.50 -0.68 -11.15
CA ALA A 24 -0.64 0.70 -10.68
C ALA A 24 -1.82 0.80 -9.70
N GLU A 25 -3.00 0.30 -10.08
CA GLU A 25 -4.18 0.33 -9.22
C GLU A 25 -3.96 -0.42 -7.89
N GLN A 26 -3.30 -1.58 -7.92
CA GLN A 26 -2.96 -2.31 -6.70
C GLN A 26 -2.04 -1.49 -5.77
N LEU A 27 -1.03 -0.79 -6.32
CA LEU A 27 -0.14 0.06 -5.54
C LEU A 27 -0.88 1.29 -4.98
N LEU A 28 -1.73 1.93 -5.78
CA LEU A 28 -2.53 3.09 -5.36
C LEU A 28 -3.43 2.73 -4.18
N ARG A 29 -4.25 1.67 -4.33
CA ARG A 29 -5.21 1.26 -3.28
C ARG A 29 -4.51 0.79 -2.01
N SER A 30 -3.53 -0.10 -2.13
CA SER A 30 -2.87 -0.65 -0.94
C SER A 30 -1.95 0.37 -0.24
N GLY A 31 -1.25 1.22 -1.00
CA GLY A 31 -0.38 2.25 -0.43
C GLY A 31 -1.14 3.32 0.35
N THR A 32 -2.28 3.79 -0.19
CA THR A 32 -3.18 4.75 0.49
C THR A 32 -3.94 4.09 1.64
N GLY A 33 -4.44 2.86 1.42
CA GLY A 33 -5.11 2.07 2.44
C GLY A 33 -4.22 1.78 3.66
N ALA A 34 -2.93 1.50 3.46
CA ALA A 34 -1.96 1.36 4.54
C ALA A 34 -1.77 2.68 5.31
N TYR A 35 -1.66 3.80 4.59
CA TYR A 35 -1.47 5.12 5.21
C TYR A 35 -2.64 5.53 6.11
N PHE A 36 -3.88 5.36 5.63
CA PHE A 36 -5.06 5.72 6.43
C PHE A 36 -5.25 4.79 7.63
N ARG A 37 -5.08 3.47 7.45
CA ARG A 37 -5.17 2.50 8.56
C ARG A 37 -4.07 2.70 9.60
N HIS A 38 -2.90 3.18 9.20
CA HIS A 38 -1.87 3.60 10.15
C HIS A 38 -2.38 4.73 11.05
N GLY A 39 -2.99 5.78 10.48
CA GLY A 39 -3.58 6.88 11.24
C GLY A 39 -4.73 6.43 12.16
N GLU A 40 -5.56 5.48 11.73
CA GLU A 40 -6.59 4.88 12.59
C GLU A 40 -5.99 4.12 13.80
N ALA A 41 -4.85 3.45 13.60
CA ALA A 41 -4.14 2.76 14.67
C ALA A 41 -3.48 3.76 15.63
N GLU A 42 -2.90 4.87 15.14
CA GLU A 42 -2.32 5.93 15.99
C GLU A 42 -3.36 6.49 17.00
N GLY A 43 -4.63 6.57 16.60
CA GLY A 43 -5.73 7.01 17.46
C GLY A 43 -6.30 5.96 18.40
N SER A 44 -5.68 4.78 18.55
CA SER A 44 -6.22 3.70 19.37
C SER A 44 -6.18 4.02 20.88
N PRO A 45 -7.28 3.77 21.62
CA PRO A 45 -7.36 4.02 23.07
C PRO A 45 -6.65 2.96 23.92
N SER A 46 -6.19 1.86 23.32
CA SER A 46 -5.48 0.79 24.03
C SER A 46 -4.49 0.06 23.13
N ALA A 47 -3.50 -0.61 23.74
CA ALA A 47 -2.53 -1.44 23.01
C ALA A 47 -3.19 -2.61 22.26
N LYS A 48 -4.29 -3.16 22.79
CA LYS A 48 -5.05 -4.24 22.14
C LYS A 48 -5.67 -3.74 20.84
N GLU A 49 -6.39 -2.63 20.90
CA GLU A 49 -7.03 -2.04 19.72
C GLU A 49 -6.00 -1.54 18.71
N PHE A 50 -4.89 -0.94 19.18
CA PHE A 50 -3.76 -0.57 18.34
C PHE A 50 -3.28 -1.78 17.53
N THR A 51 -3.03 -2.91 18.20
CA THR A 51 -2.52 -4.11 17.55
C THR A 51 -3.51 -4.65 16.50
N GLU A 52 -4.81 -4.63 16.80
CA GLU A 52 -5.86 -5.09 15.88
C GLU A 52 -5.93 -4.20 14.62
N LYS A 53 -5.95 -2.87 14.78
CA LYS A 53 -5.95 -1.92 13.66
C LYS A 53 -4.64 -1.96 12.87
N PHE A 54 -3.51 -2.08 13.56
CA PHE A 54 -2.19 -2.14 12.92
C PHE A 54 -2.02 -3.42 12.09
N ARG A 55 -2.65 -4.55 12.46
CA ARG A 55 -2.71 -5.73 11.60
C ARG A 55 -3.40 -5.45 10.27
N ALA A 56 -4.45 -4.62 10.25
CA ALA A 56 -5.11 -4.23 9.01
C ALA A 56 -4.20 -3.36 8.13
N CYS A 57 -3.46 -2.42 8.73
CA CYS A 57 -2.39 -1.67 8.04
C CYS A 57 -1.34 -2.62 7.43
N LEU A 58 -0.87 -3.61 8.20
CA LEU A 58 0.11 -4.59 7.73
C LEU A 58 -0.41 -5.44 6.55
N THR A 59 -1.70 -5.76 6.52
CA THR A 59 -2.31 -6.48 5.39
C THR A 59 -2.18 -5.68 4.09
N GLU A 60 -2.43 -4.37 4.12
CA GLU A 60 -2.26 -3.51 2.93
C GLU A 60 -0.80 -3.40 2.51
N LEU A 61 0.11 -3.21 3.46
CA LEU A 61 1.55 -3.17 3.17
C LEU A 61 2.05 -4.46 2.51
N ARG A 62 1.48 -5.61 2.89
CA ARG A 62 1.79 -6.90 2.25
C ARG A 62 1.29 -6.94 0.80
N VAL A 63 0.14 -6.35 0.48
CA VAL A 63 -0.34 -6.22 -0.91
C VAL A 63 0.62 -5.34 -1.71
N SER A 64 1.00 -4.16 -1.19
CA SER A 64 1.96 -3.29 -1.87
C SER A 64 3.28 -4.01 -2.14
N ARG A 65 3.81 -4.76 -1.16
CA ARG A 65 5.03 -5.55 -1.32
C ARG A 65 4.91 -6.60 -2.42
N ARG A 66 3.79 -7.31 -2.50
CA ARG A 66 3.57 -8.34 -3.54
C ARG A 66 3.46 -7.73 -4.93
N ALA A 67 2.77 -6.59 -5.06
CA ALA A 67 2.68 -5.86 -6.32
C ALA A 67 4.06 -5.35 -6.79
N LEU A 68 4.86 -4.77 -5.88
CA LEU A 68 6.25 -4.36 -6.17
C LEU A 68 7.12 -5.55 -6.60
N GLN A 69 6.97 -6.71 -5.96
CA GLN A 69 7.69 -7.93 -6.34
C GLN A 69 7.29 -8.42 -7.73
N LEU A 70 6.01 -8.33 -8.10
CA LEU A 70 5.55 -8.66 -9.46
C LEU A 70 6.13 -7.70 -10.49
N LEU A 71 6.09 -6.39 -10.23
CA LEU A 71 6.68 -5.38 -11.12
C LEU A 71 8.16 -5.63 -11.37
N ALA A 72 8.94 -5.93 -10.33
CA ALA A 72 10.37 -6.20 -10.44
C ALA A 72 10.71 -7.51 -11.16
N LYS A 73 9.72 -8.36 -11.47
CA LYS A 73 9.88 -9.63 -12.20
C LYS A 73 9.23 -9.63 -13.59
N ALA A 74 8.26 -8.76 -13.81
CA ALA A 74 7.52 -8.64 -15.06
C ALA A 74 8.23 -7.73 -16.08
N GLY A 75 9.09 -6.82 -15.61
CA GLY A 75 10.08 -6.11 -16.43
C GLY A 75 11.40 -6.87 -16.50
#